data_AF-A0A822VEJ2-F1
#
_entry.id   AF-A0A822VEJ2-F1
#
_cell.length_a   1.000
_cell.length_b   1.000
_cell.length_c   1.000
_cell.angle_alpha   90.00
_cell.angle_beta   90.00
_cell.angle_gamma   90.00
#
_symmetry.space_group_name_H-M   'P 1'
#
loop_
_entity.id
_entity.type
_entity.pdbx_description
1 polymer ?
#
loop_
_entity_poly.entity_id
_entity_poly.type
_entity_poly.pdbx_seq_one_letter_code
_entity_poly.pdbx_strand_id
1 'polypeptide(L)'
;MRYFIAVYGEGSISKAAGREHVVQPALSIQIRQLEADFAVRLFQRSPHGMDPTPAGDFFYKLCIGLSRDLSSRSTPPLAILPPTSSFRRMWRPRSSRNICRKCRPIVTLATREHAIIPEYGSGVVSPRNLDAMMRNTSLMVDAAREDGRAGYNRAARGLLSPTLSYRIASLLAERCNLRNLLARPLADRFELMICRRAVLERLLVYNDKSLRRFVGDRMAEVLEGILRGRLEAVDQVLEGLRTRFPGHTRLLERRLLLLFALSKGAGIIDTMKAESVLSAEVATRLGASLRMAWEANIRRPVPPERDKAIS
;
A
#
# COMPACT_ATOMS: atom_id res chain seq x y z
N MET A 1 3.43 7.08 -16.17
CA MET A 1 3.78 5.85 -15.41
C MET A 1 4.65 4.88 -16.21
N ARG A 2 4.26 4.43 -17.41
CA ARG A 2 5.07 3.48 -18.22
C ARG A 2 6.51 3.96 -18.47
N TYR A 3 6.69 5.22 -18.86
CA TYR A 3 8.01 5.84 -19.06
C TYR A 3 8.85 5.92 -17.78
N PHE A 4 8.23 6.12 -16.62
CA PHE A 4 8.92 6.09 -15.33
C PHE A 4 9.46 4.68 -15.02
N ILE A 5 8.65 3.64 -15.21
CA ILE A 5 9.06 2.24 -15.02
C ILE A 5 10.22 1.88 -15.96
N ALA A 6 10.16 2.33 -17.21
CA ALA A 6 11.23 2.12 -18.18
C ALA A 6 12.53 2.82 -17.75
N VAL A 7 12.50 4.09 -17.34
CA VAL A 7 13.68 4.81 -16.84
C VAL A 7 14.26 4.15 -15.59
N TYR A 8 13.39 3.72 -14.68
CA TYR A 8 13.79 3.02 -13.45
C TYR A 8 14.50 1.69 -13.76
N GLY A 9 13.98 0.90 -14.71
CA GLY A 9 14.57 -0.39 -15.07
C GLY A 9 15.88 -0.29 -15.85
N GLU A 10 16.01 0.72 -16.72
CA GLU A 10 17.18 0.88 -17.59
C GLU A 10 18.30 1.72 -16.97
N GLY A 11 18.01 2.50 -15.91
CA GLY A 11 18.94 3.44 -15.29
C GLY A 11 19.41 4.57 -16.23
N SER A 12 18.80 4.70 -17.42
CA SER A 12 19.20 5.65 -18.46
C SER A 12 18.00 6.09 -19.27
N ILE A 13 17.88 7.42 -19.47
CA ILE A 13 16.83 8.02 -20.30
C ILE A 13 16.99 7.58 -21.76
N SER A 14 18.22 7.50 -22.29
CA SER A 14 18.45 7.10 -23.69
C SER A 14 18.11 5.63 -23.93
N LYS A 15 18.47 4.72 -23.01
CA LYS A 15 18.10 3.30 -23.11
C LYS A 15 16.59 3.09 -22.96
N ALA A 16 15.97 3.77 -21.99
CA ALA A 16 14.52 3.72 -21.79
C ALA A 16 13.74 4.27 -22.98
N ALA A 17 14.23 5.34 -23.62
CA ALA A 17 13.64 5.90 -24.84
C ALA A 17 13.68 4.89 -26.01
N GLY A 18 14.81 4.19 -26.19
CA GLY A 18 14.94 3.11 -27.17
C GLY A 18 13.98 1.94 -26.92
N ARG A 19 13.83 1.51 -25.67
CA ARG A 19 12.91 0.44 -25.26
C ARG A 19 11.43 0.80 -25.47
N GLU A 20 11.07 2.05 -25.20
CA GLU A 20 9.68 2.52 -25.30
C GLU A 20 9.34 3.08 -26.69
N HIS A 21 10.25 3.00 -27.65
CA HIS A 21 10.12 3.54 -29.02
C HIS A 21 9.73 5.02 -29.07
N VAL A 22 10.31 5.84 -28.18
CA VAL A 22 10.07 7.29 -28.12
C VAL A 22 11.38 8.06 -28.19
N VAL A 23 11.30 9.34 -28.55
CA VAL A 23 12.48 10.22 -28.57
C VAL A 23 12.88 10.65 -27.16
N GLN A 24 14.19 10.68 -26.87
CA GLN A 24 14.75 11.02 -25.56
C GLN A 24 14.24 12.34 -24.96
N PRO A 25 14.07 13.45 -25.73
CA PRO A 25 13.54 14.71 -25.18
C PRO A 25 12.11 14.56 -24.66
N ALA A 26 11.25 13.81 -25.35
CA ALA A 26 9.86 13.57 -24.94
C ALA A 26 9.80 12.78 -23.62
N LEU A 27 10.64 11.75 -23.48
CA LEU A 27 10.75 10.97 -22.25
C LEU A 27 11.26 11.83 -21.07
N SER A 28 12.25 12.70 -21.31
CA SER A 28 12.76 13.63 -20.29
C SER A 28 11.71 14.66 -19.82
N ILE A 29 10.88 15.18 -20.74
CA ILE A 29 9.78 16.09 -20.40
C ILE A 29 8.74 15.36 -19.55
N GLN A 30 8.37 14.13 -19.92
CA GLN A 30 7.40 13.34 -19.19
C GLN A 30 7.86 13.00 -17.77
N ILE A 31 9.14 12.69 -17.56
CA ILE A 31 9.68 12.50 -16.19
C ILE A 31 9.66 13.82 -15.40
N ARG A 32 10.04 14.94 -16.02
CA ARG A 32 10.00 16.25 -15.33
C ARG A 32 8.58 16.70 -14.99
N GLN A 33 7.61 16.47 -15.87
CA GLN A 33 6.20 16.72 -15.61
C GLN A 33 5.71 15.85 -14.46
N LEU A 34 6.07 14.57 -14.44
CA LEU A 34 5.75 13.67 -13.34
C LEU A 34 6.34 14.16 -12.01
N GLU A 35 7.61 14.56 -12.00
CA GLU A 35 8.26 15.12 -10.80
C GLU A 35 7.63 16.43 -10.34
N ALA A 36 7.22 17.29 -11.28
CA ALA A 36 6.51 18.54 -11.01
C ALA A 36 5.10 18.27 -10.46
N ASP A 37 4.38 17.32 -11.06
CA ASP A 37 3.06 16.86 -10.63
C ASP A 37 3.14 16.27 -9.22
N PHE A 38 4.20 15.57 -8.85
CA PHE A 38 4.37 15.05 -7.49
C PHE A 38 5.10 16.01 -6.54
N ALA A 39 5.59 17.14 -7.03
CA ALA A 39 6.48 18.07 -6.30
C ALA A 39 7.68 17.38 -5.63
N VAL A 40 8.13 16.26 -6.19
CA VAL A 40 9.18 15.39 -5.63
C VAL A 40 10.08 14.91 -6.76
N ARG A 41 11.39 14.97 -6.54
CA ARG A 41 12.39 14.37 -7.43
C ARG A 41 12.33 12.85 -7.31
N LEU A 42 12.02 12.17 -8.40
CA LEU A 42 11.95 10.71 -8.47
C LEU A 42 13.28 10.11 -8.93
N PHE A 43 14.11 10.90 -9.62
CA PHE A 43 15.45 10.53 -10.02
C PHE A 43 16.48 11.62 -9.71
N GLN A 44 17.73 11.21 -9.56
CA GLN A 44 18.90 12.07 -9.48
C GLN A 44 19.89 11.70 -10.60
N ARG A 45 20.60 12.70 -11.13
CA ARG A 45 21.62 12.46 -12.15
C ARG A 45 22.92 12.01 -11.49
N SER A 46 23.53 10.96 -12.01
CA SER A 46 24.85 10.49 -11.60
C SER A 46 25.74 10.25 -12.83
N PRO A 47 27.06 10.05 -12.63
CA PRO A 47 27.96 9.71 -13.74
C PRO A 47 27.59 8.41 -14.46
N HIS A 48 26.76 7.56 -13.85
CA HIS A 48 26.34 6.26 -14.37
C HIS A 48 24.94 6.31 -15.03
N GLY A 49 24.24 7.44 -14.93
CA GLY A 49 22.95 7.65 -15.57
C GLY A 49 21.93 8.36 -14.67
N MET A 50 20.76 7.73 -14.54
CA MET A 50 19.64 8.20 -13.71
C MET A 50 19.43 7.23 -12.56
N ASP A 51 19.80 7.66 -11.35
CA ASP A 51 19.59 6.86 -10.15
C ASP A 51 18.22 7.21 -9.54
N PRO A 52 17.41 6.22 -9.15
CA PRO A 52 16.16 6.49 -8.46
C PRO A 52 16.42 7.10 -7.08
N THR A 53 15.62 8.10 -6.71
CA THR A 53 15.56 8.55 -5.32
C THR A 53 14.76 7.52 -4.50
N PRO A 54 14.79 7.58 -3.15
CA PRO A 54 13.90 6.77 -2.32
C PRO A 54 12.41 6.94 -2.66
N ALA A 55 12.02 8.14 -3.13
CA ALA A 55 10.67 8.40 -3.64
C ALA A 55 10.43 7.69 -4.98
N GLY A 56 11.43 7.67 -5.87
CA GLY A 56 11.43 6.86 -7.09
C GLY A 56 11.25 5.37 -6.82
N ASP A 57 12.01 4.80 -5.87
CA ASP A 57 11.89 3.39 -5.46
C ASP A 57 10.49 3.03 -4.96
N PHE A 58 9.87 3.93 -4.20
CA PHE A 58 8.52 3.72 -3.69
C PHE A 58 7.46 3.90 -4.78
N PHE A 59 7.60 4.92 -5.63
CA PHE A 59 6.72 5.14 -6.76
C PHE A 59 6.77 3.96 -7.75
N TYR A 60 7.94 3.37 -7.96
CA TYR A 60 8.11 2.14 -8.74
C TYR A 60 7.35 0.95 -8.15
N LYS A 61 7.42 0.76 -6.82
CA LYS A 61 6.68 -0.32 -6.13
C LYS A 61 5.16 -0.16 -6.30
N LEU A 62 4.66 1.07 -6.21
CA LEU A 62 3.26 1.37 -6.46
C LEU A 62 2.88 1.18 -7.94
N CYS A 63 3.75 1.61 -8.87
CA CYS A 63 3.52 1.49 -10.31
C CYS A 63 3.49 0.04 -10.80
N ILE A 64 4.38 -0.84 -10.34
CA ILE A 64 4.35 -2.27 -10.73
C ILE A 64 3.06 -2.94 -10.26
N GLY A 65 2.63 -2.61 -9.05
CA GLY A 65 1.39 -3.16 -8.52
C GLY A 65 0.13 -2.67 -9.25
N LEU A 66 0.19 -1.52 -9.92
CA LEU A 66 -0.86 -1.01 -10.82
C LEU A 66 -0.73 -1.55 -12.25
N SER A 67 0.50 -1.81 -12.73
CA SER A 67 0.74 -2.27 -14.10
C SER A 67 0.39 -3.74 -14.34
N ARG A 68 0.22 -4.54 -13.27
CA ARG A 68 -0.32 -5.91 -13.37
C ARG A 68 -1.78 -5.97 -13.84
N ASP A 69 -2.55 -4.90 -13.61
CA ASP A 69 -3.97 -4.80 -13.98
C ASP A 69 -4.19 -4.34 -15.44
N LEU A 70 -3.23 -3.67 -16.06
CA LEU A 70 -3.37 -3.20 -17.45
C LEU A 70 -3.12 -4.31 -18.48
N SER A 71 -2.42 -5.38 -18.10
CA SER A 71 -2.16 -6.54 -18.97
C SER A 71 -3.29 -7.57 -18.94
N SER A 72 -4.24 -7.47 -18.01
CA SER A 72 -5.39 -8.37 -17.86
C SER A 72 -6.70 -7.76 -18.36
N ARG A 73 -6.71 -7.21 -19.59
CA ARG A 73 -7.97 -6.90 -20.29
C ARG A 73 -8.44 -8.07 -21.13
N SER A 74 -9.01 -9.08 -20.47
CA SER A 74 -10.10 -9.92 -20.99
C SER A 74 -10.96 -10.43 -19.82
N THR A 75 -12.25 -10.08 -19.89
CA THR A 75 -13.46 -10.34 -19.04
C THR A 75 -13.61 -11.74 -18.39
N PRO A 76 -14.56 -12.02 -17.44
CA PRO A 76 -15.89 -11.39 -17.21
C PRO A 76 -16.29 -11.23 -15.69
N PRO A 77 -17.56 -10.96 -15.31
CA PRO A 77 -17.92 -10.35 -14.03
C PRO A 77 -17.87 -11.33 -12.85
N LEU A 78 -17.69 -10.73 -11.66
CA LEU A 78 -17.69 -11.33 -10.33
C LEU A 78 -18.67 -12.51 -10.19
N ALA A 79 -18.12 -13.72 -10.26
CA ALA A 79 -18.72 -14.92 -9.70
C ALA A 79 -18.07 -15.21 -8.34
N ILE A 80 -18.86 -14.98 -7.29
CA ILE A 80 -18.85 -15.63 -5.97
C ILE A 80 -17.66 -16.58 -5.77
N LEU A 81 -16.78 -16.26 -4.82
CA LEU A 81 -15.79 -17.20 -4.28
C LEU A 81 -16.46 -18.56 -4.01
N PRO A 82 -16.16 -19.64 -4.76
CA PRO A 82 -16.60 -20.94 -4.34
C PRO A 82 -15.82 -21.32 -3.07
N PRO A 83 -16.44 -21.98 -2.08
CA PRO A 83 -15.68 -22.64 -1.05
C PRO A 83 -14.82 -23.70 -1.73
N THR A 84 -13.49 -23.63 -1.60
CA THR A 84 -12.60 -24.69 -2.12
C THR A 84 -12.93 -25.99 -1.40
N SER A 85 -13.78 -26.80 -2.02
CA SER A 85 -14.31 -28.05 -1.49
C SER A 85 -13.36 -29.23 -1.65
N SER A 86 -12.16 -29.06 -2.22
CA SER A 86 -11.19 -30.17 -2.35
C SER A 86 -10.22 -30.34 -1.18
N PHE A 87 -10.26 -29.50 -0.13
CA PHE A 87 -9.36 -29.63 1.03
C PHE A 87 -10.07 -29.90 2.37
N ARG A 88 -11.34 -30.31 2.33
CA ARG A 88 -12.14 -30.61 3.52
C ARG A 88 -11.77 -31.93 4.23
N ARG A 89 -10.90 -32.75 3.63
CA ARG A 89 -10.61 -34.11 4.12
C ARG A 89 -9.30 -34.27 4.91
N MET A 90 -8.52 -33.20 5.15
CA MET A 90 -7.22 -33.30 5.82
C MET A 90 -7.18 -32.78 7.27
N TRP A 91 -8.28 -32.20 7.79
CA TRP A 91 -8.32 -31.64 9.14
C TRP A 91 -9.68 -31.83 9.81
N ARG A 92 -9.78 -32.89 10.63
CA ARG A 92 -10.76 -32.97 11.73
C ARG A 92 -10.08 -32.51 13.02
N PRO A 93 -10.76 -31.73 13.89
CA PRO A 93 -10.19 -31.31 15.15
C PRO A 93 -10.05 -32.53 16.06
N ARG A 94 -8.81 -32.88 16.42
CA ARG A 94 -8.54 -33.81 17.51
C ARG A 94 -7.93 -33.01 18.64
N SER A 95 -8.71 -32.85 19.71
CA SER A 95 -8.31 -32.41 21.05
C SER A 95 -7.74 -30.99 21.17
N SER A 96 -8.51 -30.16 21.88
CA SER A 96 -8.07 -28.94 22.56
C SER A 96 -6.93 -29.28 23.53
N ARG A 97 -5.72 -28.74 23.27
CA ARG A 97 -4.67 -28.30 24.23
C ARG A 97 -3.25 -28.22 23.66
N ASN A 98 -3.01 -28.60 22.41
CA ASN A 98 -1.70 -28.37 21.79
C ASN A 98 -1.84 -27.36 20.64
N ILE A 99 -1.29 -26.15 20.81
CA ILE A 99 -1.06 -25.18 19.72
C ILE A 99 -0.34 -25.96 18.61
N CYS A 100 -1.09 -26.36 17.59
CA CYS A 100 -0.62 -27.34 16.63
C CYS A 100 0.64 -26.80 15.94
N ARG A 101 1.69 -27.60 15.74
CA ARG A 101 2.91 -27.21 14.98
C ARG A 101 2.56 -26.55 13.62
N LYS A 102 1.40 -26.87 13.04
CA LYS A 102 0.90 -26.30 11.78
C LYS A 102 0.35 -24.87 11.89
N CYS A 103 0.06 -24.35 13.09
CA CYS A 103 -0.45 -22.98 13.31
C CYS A 103 0.66 -21.96 13.60
N ARG A 104 1.87 -22.38 13.99
CA ARG A 104 2.99 -21.47 14.29
C ARG A 104 3.34 -20.52 13.12
N PRO A 105 3.42 -20.98 11.85
CA PRO A 105 3.76 -20.12 10.72
C PRO A 105 2.80 -18.95 10.52
N ILE A 106 1.49 -19.17 10.71
CA ILE A 106 0.48 -18.13 10.51
C ILE A 106 0.47 -17.11 11.65
N VAL A 107 0.78 -17.54 12.88
CA VAL A 107 0.98 -16.64 14.02
C VAL A 107 2.24 -15.78 13.79
N THR A 108 3.35 -16.36 13.33
CA THR A 108 4.56 -15.59 12.98
C THR A 108 4.28 -14.56 11.89
N LEU A 109 3.51 -14.95 10.86
CA LEU A 109 3.09 -14.03 9.81
C LEU A 109 2.22 -12.89 10.34
N ALA A 110 1.23 -13.17 11.20
CA ALA A 110 0.36 -12.18 11.81
C ALA A 110 1.13 -11.22 12.74
N THR A 111 2.07 -11.74 13.54
CA THR A 111 2.96 -10.94 14.38
C THR A 111 3.85 -10.05 13.52
N ARG A 112 4.35 -10.55 12.38
CA ARG A 112 5.14 -9.74 11.46
C ARG A 112 4.28 -8.64 10.83
N GLU A 113 3.04 -8.92 10.46
CA GLU A 113 2.09 -7.92 9.98
C GLU A 113 1.94 -6.77 10.99
N HIS A 114 1.74 -7.10 12.27
CA HIS A 114 1.61 -6.10 13.34
C HIS A 114 2.87 -5.23 13.45
N ALA A 115 4.05 -5.84 13.39
CA ALA A 115 5.32 -5.13 13.54
C ALA A 115 5.63 -4.16 12.40
N ILE A 116 5.21 -4.46 11.17
CA ILE A 116 5.54 -3.61 10.00
C ILE A 116 4.53 -2.49 9.76
N ILE A 117 3.33 -2.55 10.36
CA ILE A 117 2.30 -1.51 10.16
C ILE A 117 2.80 -0.09 10.46
N PRO A 118 3.52 0.17 11.58
CA PRO A 118 4.07 1.50 11.85
C PRO A 118 5.05 1.99 10.78
N GLU A 119 5.79 1.09 10.10
CA GLU A 119 6.77 1.45 9.07
C GLU A 119 6.13 2.10 7.83
N TYR A 120 4.85 1.79 7.55
CA TYR A 120 4.09 2.29 6.41
C TYR A 120 2.98 3.26 6.80
N GLY A 121 2.51 3.17 8.05
CA GLY A 121 1.44 3.99 8.54
C GLY A 121 1.86 5.26 9.26
N SER A 122 3.02 5.26 9.95
CA SER A 122 3.44 6.41 10.74
C SER A 122 3.74 7.62 9.86
N GLY A 123 3.06 8.74 10.15
CA GLY A 123 3.17 9.99 9.38
C GLY A 123 2.43 10.00 8.04
N VAL A 124 1.78 8.89 7.65
CA VAL A 124 1.06 8.73 6.37
C VAL A 124 -0.45 8.59 6.58
N VAL A 125 -0.85 7.75 7.54
CA VAL A 125 -2.26 7.59 7.95
C VAL A 125 -2.56 8.44 9.18
N SER A 126 -3.84 8.78 9.34
CA SER A 126 -4.37 9.31 10.61
C SER A 126 -3.99 8.41 11.80
N PRO A 127 -3.64 8.96 12.98
CA PRO A 127 -3.38 8.18 14.19
C PRO A 127 -4.51 7.21 14.54
N ARG A 128 -5.77 7.64 14.37
CA ARG A 128 -6.95 6.79 14.59
C ARG A 128 -6.99 5.58 13.64
N ASN A 129 -6.60 5.78 12.39
CA ASN A 129 -6.55 4.72 11.39
C ASN A 129 -5.38 3.77 11.67
N LEU A 130 -4.22 4.29 12.08
CA LEU A 130 -3.08 3.49 12.51
C LEU A 130 -3.43 2.62 13.72
N ASP A 131 -4.04 3.20 14.76
CA ASP A 131 -4.48 2.46 15.95
C ASP A 131 -5.51 1.38 15.60
N ALA A 132 -6.45 1.70 14.69
CA ALA A 132 -7.40 0.71 14.19
C ALA A 132 -6.69 -0.44 13.48
N MET A 133 -5.69 -0.16 12.64
CA MET A 133 -4.90 -1.21 11.97
C MET A 133 -4.11 -2.08 12.96
N MET A 134 -3.54 -1.48 14.01
CA MET A 134 -2.81 -2.19 15.05
C MET A 134 -3.75 -3.13 15.83
N ARG A 135 -4.87 -2.61 16.37
CA ARG A 135 -5.88 -3.40 17.08
C ARG A 135 -6.41 -4.56 16.22
N ASN A 136 -6.73 -4.27 14.96
CA ASN A 136 -7.22 -5.26 14.00
C ASN A 136 -6.23 -6.40 13.78
N THR A 137 -4.94 -6.09 13.73
CA THR A 137 -3.90 -7.11 13.54
C THR A 137 -3.63 -7.89 14.81
N SER A 138 -3.75 -7.27 16.00
CA SER A 138 -3.71 -8.00 17.27
C SER A 138 -4.83 -9.05 17.36
N LEU A 139 -6.06 -8.69 16.96
CA LEU A 139 -7.17 -9.64 16.87
C LEU A 139 -6.89 -10.79 15.90
N MET A 140 -6.17 -10.53 14.80
CA MET A 140 -5.74 -11.58 13.88
C MET A 140 -4.70 -12.52 14.51
N VAL A 141 -3.78 -12.00 15.32
CA VAL A 141 -2.79 -12.80 16.05
C VAL A 141 -3.50 -13.72 17.05
N ASP A 142 -4.43 -13.18 17.83
CA ASP A 142 -5.17 -13.94 18.84
C ASP A 142 -6.07 -14.98 18.18
N ALA A 143 -6.82 -14.61 17.14
CA ALA A 143 -7.62 -15.56 16.36
C ALA A 143 -6.77 -16.66 15.69
N ALA A 144 -5.53 -16.35 15.29
CA ALA A 144 -4.60 -17.34 14.76
C ALA A 144 -4.08 -18.31 15.84
N ARG A 145 -3.94 -17.84 17.09
CA ARG A 145 -3.54 -18.68 18.24
C ARG A 145 -4.66 -19.62 18.66
N GLU A 146 -5.89 -19.12 18.71
CA GLU A 146 -7.06 -19.87 19.17
C GLU A 146 -7.56 -20.87 18.12
N ASP A 147 -7.80 -20.39 16.89
CA ASP A 147 -8.51 -21.13 15.84
C ASP A 147 -7.64 -21.45 14.61
N GLY A 148 -6.33 -21.21 14.71
CA GLY A 148 -5.39 -21.44 13.61
C GLY A 148 -5.75 -20.65 12.35
N ARG A 149 -5.66 -21.32 11.19
CA ARG A 149 -5.93 -20.70 9.88
C ARG A 149 -7.37 -20.20 9.73
N ALA A 150 -8.34 -20.92 10.30
CA ALA A 150 -9.74 -20.54 10.19
C ALA A 150 -10.01 -19.22 10.93
N GLY A 151 -9.50 -19.09 12.16
CA GLY A 151 -9.59 -17.85 12.94
C GLY A 151 -8.92 -16.68 12.25
N TYR A 152 -7.67 -16.86 11.81
CA TYR A 152 -6.93 -15.85 11.07
C TYR A 152 -7.71 -15.36 9.84
N ASN A 153 -8.22 -16.28 9.01
CA ASN A 153 -8.96 -15.92 7.79
C ASN A 153 -10.26 -15.19 8.09
N ARG A 154 -10.99 -15.56 9.16
CA ARG A 154 -12.21 -14.84 9.56
C ARG A 154 -11.87 -13.42 10.02
N ALA A 155 -10.87 -13.27 10.89
CA ALA A 155 -10.41 -11.96 11.36
C ALA A 155 -9.94 -11.07 10.20
N ALA A 156 -9.15 -11.64 9.27
CA ALA A 156 -8.65 -10.94 8.08
C ALA A 156 -9.78 -10.46 7.15
N ARG A 157 -10.85 -11.26 6.96
CA ARG A 157 -12.01 -10.83 6.14
C ARG A 157 -12.78 -9.68 6.79
N GLY A 158 -12.88 -9.67 8.12
CA GLY A 158 -13.50 -8.57 8.86
C GLY A 158 -12.87 -7.21 8.54
N LEU A 159 -11.57 -7.19 8.22
CA LEU A 159 -10.83 -5.96 7.91
C LEU A 159 -11.24 -5.30 6.59
N LEU A 160 -11.74 -6.08 5.64
CA LEU A 160 -12.18 -5.60 4.32
C LEU A 160 -13.59 -5.00 4.36
N SER A 161 -14.35 -5.32 5.42
CA SER A 161 -15.71 -4.82 5.58
C SER A 161 -15.74 -3.28 5.61
N PRO A 162 -16.74 -2.64 5.00
CA PRO A 162 -16.90 -1.20 5.08
C PRO A 162 -17.08 -0.76 6.53
N THR A 163 -16.28 0.23 6.95
CA THR A 163 -16.44 0.87 8.25
C THR A 163 -17.87 1.38 8.39
N LEU A 164 -18.43 1.27 9.60
CA LEU A 164 -19.80 1.70 9.87
C LEU A 164 -20.04 3.16 9.42
N SER A 165 -19.04 4.02 9.65
CA SER A 165 -19.02 5.41 9.19
C SER A 165 -19.15 5.55 7.67
N TYR A 166 -18.42 4.73 6.90
CA TYR A 166 -18.53 4.74 5.43
C TYR A 166 -19.88 4.20 4.96
N ARG A 167 -20.43 3.15 5.60
CA ARG A 167 -21.76 2.62 5.25
C ARG A 167 -22.85 3.67 5.45
N ILE A 168 -22.86 4.30 6.64
CA ILE A 168 -23.84 5.33 6.98
C ILE A 168 -23.66 6.55 6.08
N ALA A 169 -22.42 7.00 5.86
CA ALA A 169 -22.15 8.15 5.00
C ALA A 169 -22.51 7.87 3.52
N SER A 170 -22.28 6.65 3.01
CA SER A 170 -22.68 6.28 1.64
C SER A 170 -24.21 6.28 1.50
N LEU A 171 -24.92 5.70 2.48
CA LEU A 171 -26.38 5.70 2.51
C LEU A 171 -26.98 7.11 2.59
N LEU A 172 -26.41 7.97 3.44
CA LEU A 172 -26.84 9.36 3.58
C LEU A 172 -26.48 10.20 2.34
N ALA A 173 -25.31 9.98 1.74
CA ALA A 173 -24.91 10.67 0.51
C ALA A 173 -25.81 10.29 -0.68
N GLU A 174 -26.27 9.03 -0.74
CA GLU A 174 -27.21 8.54 -1.76
C GLU A 174 -28.62 9.12 -1.58
N ARG A 175 -29.07 9.35 -0.34
CA ARG A 175 -30.42 9.89 -0.06
C ARG A 175 -30.51 11.40 0.00
N CYS A 176 -29.45 12.10 0.44
CA CYS A 176 -29.53 13.52 0.81
C CYS A 176 -28.64 14.44 -0.05
N ASN A 177 -27.94 13.92 -1.06
CA ASN A 177 -26.99 14.67 -1.91
C ASN A 177 -25.87 15.42 -1.14
N LEU A 178 -25.64 15.06 0.13
CA LEU A 178 -24.64 15.67 1.02
C LEU A 178 -23.26 15.01 0.82
N ARG A 179 -22.64 15.27 -0.35
CA ARG A 179 -21.35 14.66 -0.74
C ARG A 179 -20.18 14.99 0.19
N ASN A 180 -20.24 16.13 0.87
CA ASN A 180 -19.20 16.56 1.82
C ASN A 180 -19.14 15.68 3.07
N LEU A 181 -20.25 15.02 3.45
CA LEU A 181 -20.26 14.07 4.57
C LEU A 181 -19.50 12.77 4.26
N LEU A 182 -19.34 12.44 2.98
CA LEU A 182 -18.63 11.24 2.55
C LEU A 182 -17.11 11.43 2.47
N ALA A 183 -16.63 12.68 2.42
CA ALA A 183 -15.21 13.03 2.29
C ALA A 183 -14.32 12.31 3.32
N ARG A 184 -14.64 12.47 4.62
CA ARG A 184 -13.82 11.91 5.70
C ARG A 184 -13.89 10.38 5.74
N PRO A 185 -15.08 9.73 5.71
CA PRO A 185 -15.17 8.27 5.73
C PRO A 185 -14.56 7.60 4.48
N LEU A 186 -14.65 8.24 3.32
CA LEU A 186 -13.99 7.79 2.08
C LEU A 186 -12.47 7.86 2.22
N ALA A 187 -11.94 9.00 2.66
CA ALA A 187 -10.51 9.16 2.89
C ALA A 187 -10.00 8.14 3.92
N ASP A 188 -10.71 7.94 5.03
CA ASP A 188 -10.34 6.93 6.03
C ASP A 188 -10.28 5.53 5.43
N ARG A 189 -11.30 5.13 4.66
CA ARG A 189 -11.33 3.82 4.02
C ARG A 189 -10.20 3.66 3.00
N PHE A 190 -9.96 4.67 2.18
CA PHE A 190 -8.91 4.65 1.16
C PHE A 190 -7.52 4.54 1.78
N GLU A 191 -7.24 5.38 2.79
CA GLU A 191 -6.00 5.38 3.56
C GLU A 191 -5.71 4.00 4.18
N LEU A 192 -6.72 3.38 4.82
CA LEU A 192 -6.60 2.04 5.41
C LEU A 192 -6.27 0.96 4.36
N MET A 193 -6.92 1.01 3.19
CA MET A 193 -6.72 0.02 2.14
C MET A 193 -5.34 0.15 1.47
N ILE A 194 -4.88 1.38 1.18
CA ILE A 194 -3.53 1.61 0.64
C ILE A 194 -2.45 1.13 1.61
N CYS A 195 -2.57 1.47 2.90
CA CYS A 195 -1.61 1.00 3.90
C CYS A 195 -1.62 -0.53 4.02
N ARG A 196 -2.79 -1.16 4.04
CA ARG A 196 -2.91 -2.62 4.09
C ARG A 196 -2.28 -3.28 2.86
N ARG A 197 -2.48 -2.73 1.66
CA ARG A 197 -1.89 -3.22 0.42
C ARG A 197 -0.36 -3.22 0.50
N ALA A 198 0.24 -2.11 0.92
CA ALA A 198 1.70 -1.98 1.08
C ALA A 198 2.27 -2.99 2.11
N VAL A 199 1.57 -3.16 3.23
CA VAL A 199 1.90 -4.16 4.27
C VAL A 199 1.84 -5.58 3.71
N LEU A 200 0.80 -5.93 2.94
CA LEU A 200 0.64 -7.26 2.33
C LEU A 200 1.72 -7.56 1.29
N GLU A 201 2.06 -6.60 0.42
CA GLU A 201 3.17 -6.74 -0.53
C GLU A 201 4.50 -7.00 0.20
N ARG A 202 4.74 -6.31 1.33
CA ARG A 202 5.94 -6.54 2.14
C ARG A 202 5.94 -7.93 2.80
N LEU A 203 4.78 -8.41 3.24
CA LEU A 203 4.66 -9.75 3.80
C LEU A 203 4.89 -10.85 2.77
N LEU A 204 4.49 -10.65 1.50
CA LEU A 204 4.80 -11.59 0.42
C LEU A 204 6.31 -11.73 0.23
N VAL A 205 7.04 -10.61 0.21
CA VAL A 205 8.51 -10.62 0.12
C VAL A 205 9.14 -11.29 1.35
N TYR A 206 8.61 -11.03 2.54
CA TYR A 206 9.10 -11.66 3.78
C TYR A 206 8.82 -13.18 3.79
N ASN A 207 7.65 -13.60 3.29
CA ASN A 207 7.31 -15.01 3.19
C ASN A 207 8.31 -15.75 2.30
N ASP A 208 8.58 -15.23 1.11
CA ASP A 208 9.49 -15.84 0.14
C ASP A 208 10.96 -15.80 0.59
N LYS A 209 11.46 -14.64 1.03
CA LYS A 209 12.89 -14.47 1.37
C LYS A 209 13.27 -15.04 2.72
N SER A 210 12.36 -15.02 3.69
CA SER A 210 12.67 -15.34 5.09
C SER A 210 11.88 -16.54 5.60
N LEU A 211 10.55 -16.48 5.65
CA LEU A 211 9.77 -17.56 6.27
C LEU A 211 9.94 -18.89 5.54
N ARG A 212 10.02 -18.89 4.21
CA ARG A 212 10.17 -20.10 3.37
C ARG A 212 11.32 -20.99 3.84
N ARG A 213 12.45 -20.40 4.24
CA ARG A 213 13.62 -21.10 4.76
C ARG A 213 13.36 -21.79 6.12
N PHE A 214 12.42 -21.28 6.91
CA PHE A 214 12.08 -21.82 8.24
C PHE A 214 10.88 -22.76 8.22
N VAL A 215 9.88 -22.51 7.37
CA VAL A 215 8.60 -23.24 7.37
C VAL A 215 8.51 -24.30 6.27
N GLY A 216 9.43 -24.27 5.29
CA GLY A 216 9.46 -25.15 4.12
C GLY A 216 8.52 -24.72 2.99
N ASP A 217 8.79 -25.21 1.77
CA ASP A 217 8.10 -24.80 0.53
C ASP A 217 6.58 -24.93 0.61
N ARG A 218 6.09 -26.11 1.00
CA ARG A 218 4.66 -26.41 1.06
C ARG A 218 3.89 -25.44 1.97
N MET A 219 4.49 -25.04 3.10
CA MET A 219 3.83 -24.10 4.01
C MET A 219 3.95 -22.66 3.50
N ALA A 220 5.10 -22.29 2.91
CA ALA A 220 5.30 -20.98 2.31
C ALA A 220 4.30 -20.72 1.18
N GLU A 221 4.03 -21.71 0.33
CA GLU A 221 3.00 -21.63 -0.73
C GLU A 221 1.60 -21.43 -0.15
N VAL A 222 1.27 -22.10 0.96
CA VAL A 222 -0.03 -21.91 1.64
C VAL A 222 -0.16 -20.49 2.21
N LEU A 223 0.89 -19.97 2.85
CA LEU A 223 0.91 -18.60 3.37
C LEU A 223 0.84 -17.57 2.24
N GLU A 224 1.57 -17.82 1.14
CA GLU A 224 1.53 -17.00 -0.06
C GLU A 224 0.12 -16.94 -0.65
N GLY A 225 -0.56 -18.08 -0.80
CA GLY A 225 -1.94 -18.12 -1.29
C GLY A 225 -2.92 -17.34 -0.39
N ILE A 226 -2.72 -17.37 0.93
CA ILE A 226 -3.52 -16.56 1.87
C ILE A 226 -3.24 -15.07 1.67
N LEU A 227 -1.97 -14.66 1.58
CA LEU A 227 -1.57 -13.27 1.38
C LEU A 227 -2.04 -12.73 0.03
N ARG A 228 -1.91 -13.50 -1.06
CA ARG A 228 -2.38 -13.13 -2.39
C ARG A 228 -3.90 -12.95 -2.43
N GLY A 229 -4.66 -13.89 -1.88
CA GLY A 229 -6.12 -13.74 -1.81
C GLY A 229 -6.56 -12.53 -0.97
N ARG A 230 -5.80 -12.16 0.07
CA ARG A 230 -6.04 -10.92 0.82
C ARG A 230 -5.68 -9.67 0.01
N LEU A 231 -4.57 -9.71 -0.73
CA LEU A 231 -4.11 -8.61 -1.58
C LEU A 231 -5.11 -8.32 -2.70
N GLU A 232 -5.56 -9.37 -3.41
CA GLU A 232 -6.59 -9.28 -4.45
C GLU A 232 -7.89 -8.66 -3.91
N ALA A 233 -8.32 -9.06 -2.70
CA ALA A 233 -9.51 -8.49 -2.11
C ALA A 233 -9.35 -7.00 -1.70
N VAL A 234 -8.15 -6.58 -1.28
CA VAL A 234 -7.84 -5.15 -1.04
C VAL A 234 -7.83 -4.38 -2.36
N ASP A 235 -7.20 -4.93 -3.40
CA ASP A 235 -7.13 -4.31 -4.73
C ASP A 235 -8.53 -4.12 -5.33
N GLN A 236 -9.42 -5.12 -5.21
CA GLN A 236 -10.83 -4.99 -5.62
C GLN A 236 -11.55 -3.84 -4.91
N VAL A 237 -11.31 -3.66 -3.60
CA VAL A 237 -11.90 -2.55 -2.85
C VAL A 237 -11.34 -1.21 -3.32
N LEU A 238 -10.03 -1.10 -3.51
CA LEU A 238 -9.39 0.12 -4.00
C LEU A 238 -9.90 0.50 -5.39
N GLU A 239 -10.04 -0.48 -6.27
CA GLU A 239 -10.52 -0.26 -7.64
C GLU A 239 -11.99 0.18 -7.67
N GLY A 240 -12.82 -0.39 -6.78
CA GLY A 240 -14.18 0.08 -6.57
C GLY A 240 -14.24 1.53 -6.09
N LEU A 241 -13.33 1.94 -5.19
CA LEU A 241 -13.24 3.33 -4.73
C LEU A 241 -12.77 4.28 -5.83
N ARG A 242 -11.77 3.89 -6.64
CA ARG A 242 -11.26 4.68 -7.76
C ARG A 242 -12.31 4.89 -8.83
N THR A 243 -13.04 3.83 -9.19
CA THR A 243 -14.13 3.88 -10.16
C THR A 243 -15.23 4.83 -9.69
N ARG A 244 -15.58 4.78 -8.40
CA ARG A 244 -16.66 5.61 -7.83
C ARG A 244 -16.26 7.07 -7.61
N PHE A 245 -14.97 7.34 -7.32
CA PHE A 245 -14.47 8.68 -6.98
C PHE A 245 -13.10 8.97 -7.63
N PRO A 246 -13.00 9.06 -8.98
CA PRO A 246 -11.72 9.10 -9.69
C PRO A 246 -10.87 10.33 -9.35
N GLY A 247 -11.44 11.54 -9.37
CA GLY A 247 -10.70 12.77 -9.03
C GLY A 247 -10.23 12.80 -7.57
N HIS A 248 -11.10 12.42 -6.64
CA HIS A 248 -10.80 12.48 -5.21
C HIS A 248 -9.78 11.41 -4.77
N THR A 249 -9.88 10.18 -5.29
CA THR A 249 -8.91 9.12 -5.00
C THR A 249 -7.52 9.46 -5.53
N ARG A 250 -7.39 10.07 -6.72
CA ARG A 250 -6.10 10.58 -7.22
C ARG A 250 -5.46 11.61 -6.28
N LEU A 251 -6.25 12.54 -5.74
CA LEU A 251 -5.76 13.53 -4.77
C LEU A 251 -5.30 12.86 -3.47
N LEU A 252 -6.04 11.85 -3.00
CA LEU A 252 -5.65 11.06 -1.82
C LEU A 252 -4.37 10.25 -2.08
N GLU A 253 -4.22 9.62 -3.24
CA GLU A 253 -3.01 8.89 -3.64
C GLU A 253 -1.80 9.81 -3.67
N ARG A 254 -1.91 10.96 -4.35
CA ARG A 254 -0.84 11.98 -4.42
C ARG A 254 -0.43 12.45 -3.02
N ARG A 255 -1.41 12.71 -2.14
CA ARG A 255 -1.15 13.09 -0.75
C ARG A 255 -0.41 11.98 0.01
N LEU A 256 -0.88 10.73 -0.09
CA LEU A 256 -0.28 9.61 0.64
C LEU A 256 1.14 9.32 0.17
N LEU A 257 1.39 9.41 -1.14
CA LEU A 257 2.72 9.35 -1.74
C LEU A 257 3.66 10.41 -1.16
N LEU A 258 3.20 11.66 -1.11
CA LEU A 258 3.98 12.77 -0.58
C LEU A 258 4.29 12.58 0.91
N LEU A 259 3.27 12.27 1.72
CA LEU A 259 3.46 12.04 3.16
C LEU A 259 4.39 10.86 3.44
N PHE A 260 4.32 9.80 2.63
CA PHE A 260 5.25 8.67 2.73
C PHE A 260 6.68 9.10 2.38
N ALA A 261 6.89 9.84 1.30
CA ALA A 261 8.20 10.33 0.91
C ALA A 261 8.82 11.25 1.98
N LEU A 262 8.02 12.16 2.54
CA LEU A 262 8.44 13.05 3.62
C LEU A 262 8.79 12.27 4.91
N SER A 263 7.95 11.30 5.29
CA SER A 263 8.19 10.43 6.44
C SER A 263 9.49 9.60 6.27
N LYS A 264 9.73 9.03 5.08
CA LYS A 264 10.98 8.32 4.79
C LYS A 264 12.19 9.23 4.73
N GLY A 265 12.07 10.42 4.13
CA GLY A 265 13.13 11.42 4.11
C GLY A 265 13.57 11.82 5.53
N ALA A 266 12.61 12.00 6.44
CA ALA A 266 12.91 12.30 7.84
C ALA A 266 13.69 11.17 8.52
N GLY A 267 13.26 9.92 8.33
CA GLY A 267 13.98 8.76 8.89
C GLY A 267 15.40 8.58 8.33
N ILE A 268 15.63 8.93 7.06
CA ILE A 268 16.98 8.92 6.46
C ILE A 268 17.87 9.97 7.12
N ILE A 269 17.36 11.19 7.33
CA ILE A 269 18.12 12.26 8.01
C ILE A 269 18.47 11.86 9.45
N ASP A 270 17.52 11.27 10.17
CA ASP A 270 17.77 10.78 11.54
C ASP A 270 18.86 9.70 11.56
N THR A 271 18.87 8.80 10.56
CA THR A 271 19.90 7.78 10.41
C THR A 271 21.27 8.40 10.09
N MET A 272 21.33 9.30 9.10
CA MET A 272 22.57 10.00 8.70
C MET A 272 23.14 10.87 9.84
N LYS A 273 22.27 11.43 10.69
CA LYS A 273 22.66 12.14 11.91
C LYS A 273 23.25 11.18 12.94
N ALA A 274 22.62 10.01 13.16
CA ALA A 274 23.13 8.99 14.08
C ALA A 274 24.49 8.44 13.65
N GLU A 275 24.70 8.28 12.34
CA GLU A 275 25.96 7.82 11.74
C GLU A 275 27.02 8.94 11.61
N SER A 276 26.73 10.16 12.09
CA SER A 276 27.63 11.34 12.00
C SER A 276 28.05 11.71 10.56
N VAL A 277 27.27 11.30 9.55
CA VAL A 277 27.49 11.63 8.13
C VAL A 277 27.07 13.08 7.81
N LEU A 278 26.10 13.61 8.55
CA LEU A 278 25.63 15.00 8.43
C LEU A 278 25.91 15.79 9.72
N SER A 279 26.27 17.06 9.58
CA SER A 279 26.37 17.96 10.73
C SER A 279 25.00 18.15 11.39
N ALA A 280 24.99 18.34 12.71
CA ALA A 280 23.75 18.53 13.46
C ALA A 280 22.93 19.73 12.95
N GLU A 281 23.59 20.77 12.45
CA GLU A 281 22.95 21.95 11.87
C GLU A 281 22.25 21.64 10.55
N VAL A 282 22.93 20.93 9.63
CA VAL A 282 22.35 20.54 8.33
C VAL A 282 21.17 19.59 8.53
N ALA A 283 21.30 18.61 9.43
CA ALA A 283 20.20 17.70 9.77
C ALA A 283 18.98 18.46 10.35
N THR A 284 19.22 19.45 11.20
CA THR A 284 18.15 20.27 11.79
C THR A 284 17.43 21.12 10.75
N ARG A 285 18.17 21.76 9.83
CA ARG A 285 17.58 22.56 8.74
C ARG A 285 16.76 21.69 7.78
N LEU A 286 17.31 20.57 7.31
CA LEU A 286 16.60 19.63 6.42
C LEU A 286 15.36 19.06 7.11
N GLY A 287 15.46 18.68 8.38
CA GLY A 287 14.33 18.21 9.17
C GLY A 287 13.22 19.25 9.31
N ALA A 288 13.58 20.54 9.49
CA ALA A 288 12.60 21.63 9.53
C ALA A 288 11.89 21.81 8.19
N SER A 289 12.61 21.78 7.07
CA SER A 289 12.01 21.86 5.72
C SER A 289 11.04 20.72 5.44
N LEU A 290 11.39 19.48 5.83
CA LEU A 290 10.49 18.33 5.68
C LEU A 290 9.24 18.46 6.56
N ARG A 291 9.39 18.95 7.81
CA ARG A 291 8.23 19.19 8.70
C ARG A 291 7.29 20.24 8.13
N MET A 292 7.81 21.36 7.62
CA MET A 292 6.97 22.38 6.97
C MET A 292 6.21 21.82 5.76
N ALA A 293 6.88 21.04 4.91
CA ALA A 293 6.24 20.38 3.78
C ALA A 293 5.18 19.36 4.22
N TRP A 294 5.40 18.67 5.34
CA TRP A 294 4.46 17.71 5.91
C TRP A 294 3.22 18.40 6.48
N GLU A 295 3.40 19.47 7.26
CA GLU A 295 2.30 20.26 7.83
C GLU A 295 1.41 20.88 6.75
N ALA A 296 2.00 21.34 5.64
CA ALA A 296 1.25 21.87 4.50
C ALA A 296 0.34 20.82 3.83
N ASN A 297 0.67 19.53 3.93
CA ASN A 297 -0.01 18.43 3.23
C ASN A 297 -0.77 17.47 4.16
N ILE A 298 -0.77 17.73 5.47
CA ILE A 298 -1.48 16.89 6.44
C ILE A 298 -3.00 16.98 6.28
N ARG A 299 -3.53 18.11 5.78
CA ARG A 299 -4.96 18.30 5.55
C ARG A 299 -5.43 17.37 4.43
N ARG A 300 -6.52 16.63 4.69
CA ARG A 300 -7.14 15.76 3.69
C ARG A 300 -7.77 16.61 2.58
N PRO A 301 -7.63 16.23 1.30
CA PRO A 301 -8.33 16.91 0.23
C PRO A 301 -9.82 16.85 0.50
N VAL A 302 -10.54 17.91 0.14
CA VAL A 302 -12.01 17.89 0.08
C VAL A 302 -12.37 17.32 -1.29
N PRO A 303 -13.41 16.46 -1.42
CA PRO A 303 -13.92 16.04 -2.72
C PRO A 303 -14.21 17.27 -3.56
N PRO A 304 -13.74 17.35 -4.81
CA PRO A 304 -14.18 18.41 -5.69
C PRO A 304 -15.72 18.34 -5.75
N GLU A 305 -16.39 19.49 -5.55
CA GLU A 305 -17.73 19.67 -6.11
C GLU A 305 -17.63 19.27 -7.58
N ARG A 306 -18.60 18.50 -8.09
CA ARG A 306 -18.64 17.89 -9.44
C ARG A 306 -17.62 18.54 -10.36
N ASP A 307 -16.71 17.73 -10.94
CA ASP A 307 -15.99 18.13 -12.15
C ASP A 307 -16.97 18.96 -12.98
N LYS A 308 -16.74 20.29 -13.03
CA LYS A 308 -17.11 21.05 -14.20
C LYS A 308 -16.35 20.30 -15.26
N ALA A 309 -17.07 19.45 -15.98
CA ALA A 309 -16.54 18.65 -17.06
C ALA A 309 -15.67 19.61 -17.85
N ILE A 310 -14.38 19.30 -17.93
CA ILE A 310 -13.45 19.99 -18.80
C ILE A 310 -14.10 19.92 -20.18
N SER A 311 -14.66 21.06 -20.61
CA SER A 311 -15.00 21.35 -21.99
C SER A 311 -13.74 21.82 -22.69
#